data_AF-F6R8U2-F1
#
_entry.id   AF-F6R8U2-F1
#
_cell.length_a   1.000
_cell.length_b   1.000
_cell.length_c   1.000
_cell.angle_alpha   90.00
_cell.angle_beta   90.00
_cell.angle_gamma   90.00
#
_symmetry.space_group_name_H-M   'P 1'
#
loop_
_entity.id
_entity.type
_entity.pdbx_description
1 polymer ?
#
loop_
_entity_poly.entity_id
_entity_poly.type
_entity_poly.pdbx_seq_one_letter_code
_entity_poly.pdbx_strand_id
1 'polypeptide(L)'
;YSQNRLLRSFCSYLNLINLCLSDVSPTDNYEHFAVLNQAAKLKVYWKFNQTDITFEIHGNTVGWIGMGISPNGAMTGADMVVGWVKNGIAVVTDRYGVGNTFPPKDPEQNIELLYGTECDGWTVMVFPRQILACESNDRPITADTIRLIYAYGTTDPTGDDIVVANYHGANRGAKSILLLETIGILNFQYPAGEIRSRDTYYNCKLMKFPTFSSKQHIVEIAPVVEAGNEQNVHHILLYQCIGDITDLGSVGTSAECNTANMPPDFSKCQSVIHAWAIGGGVRLRHYPQHVGFPLGEADSPKYVVMETHYDNPTLAQCIIDSSGLRIYHTSQVRQYDAGVLDVGHLVSPVAQLIPPNADSYLQYGECTSDCLTEVMQRAGTSEIKLFSVMLHTHLLGKKIELKHIRNGTELPYLSRENNYDFNYQETRQLSTEVIIKPEDTLQLVCDYKSSGVRSNFTFYNKGGFGTKEEMCLAFLSYYPKIQVSSCLTFPAIHPLITYFGI
;
A
#
# COMPACT_ATOMS: atom_id res chain seq x y z
N TYR A 1 -2.07 -71.86 1.13
CA TYR A 1 -1.31 -71.03 2.08
C TYR A 1 -0.15 -70.38 1.33
N SER A 2 -0.34 -69.38 0.47
CA SER A 2 -0.78 -67.99 0.67
C SER A 2 0.34 -67.04 1.12
N GLN A 3 1.11 -66.52 0.16
CA GLN A 3 1.71 -65.17 0.24
C GLN A 3 1.95 -64.66 -1.18
N ASN A 4 0.98 -63.91 -1.72
CA ASN A 4 1.18 -62.94 -2.81
C ASN A 4 -0.14 -62.20 -3.05
N ARG A 5 -0.30 -61.04 -2.40
CA ARG A 5 -1.20 -59.93 -2.75
C ARG A 5 -1.24 -58.97 -1.56
N LEU A 6 -0.45 -57.89 -1.62
CA LEU A 6 -0.64 -56.65 -0.86
C LEU A 6 0.32 -55.60 -1.43
N LEU A 7 0.01 -55.13 -2.64
CA LEU A 7 0.56 -53.93 -3.26
C LEU A 7 -0.63 -53.21 -3.90
N ARG A 8 -1.41 -52.50 -3.06
CA ARG A 8 -2.40 -51.47 -3.39
C ARG A 8 -3.04 -50.99 -2.07
N SER A 9 -3.22 -49.68 -1.96
CA SER A 9 -3.79 -48.94 -0.82
C SER A 9 -2.87 -48.62 0.35
N PHE A 10 -2.00 -47.63 0.17
CA PHE A 10 -1.67 -46.63 1.19
C PHE A 10 -1.42 -45.29 0.48
N CYS A 11 -2.50 -44.65 0.02
CA CYS A 11 -2.53 -43.21 -0.22
C CYS A 11 -3.50 -42.65 0.82
N SER A 12 -2.99 -42.48 2.03
CA SER A 12 -3.72 -41.98 3.17
C SER A 12 -3.96 -40.49 3.00
N TYR A 13 -5.24 -40.12 2.90
CA TYR A 13 -5.85 -38.89 3.41
C TYR A 13 -4.87 -37.74 3.72
N LEU A 14 -4.54 -36.93 2.72
CA LEU A 14 -4.26 -35.51 2.96
C LEU A 14 -5.59 -34.86 3.31
N ASN A 15 -5.89 -34.81 4.61
CA ASN A 15 -6.80 -33.80 5.14
C ASN A 15 -6.10 -32.45 4.95
N LEU A 16 -6.34 -31.83 3.80
CA LEU A 16 -6.21 -30.39 3.64
C LEU A 16 -7.14 -29.78 4.69
N ILE A 17 -6.57 -29.36 5.80
CA ILE A 17 -7.20 -28.38 6.68
C ILE A 17 -7.37 -27.16 5.78
N ASN A 18 -8.58 -26.97 5.25
CA ASN A 18 -8.99 -25.72 4.62
C ASN A 18 -8.83 -24.66 5.70
N LEU A 19 -7.68 -24.00 5.68
CA LEU A 19 -7.50 -22.70 6.32
C LEU A 19 -8.66 -21.85 5.85
N CYS A 20 -9.45 -21.32 6.80
CA CYS A 20 -10.46 -20.32 6.49
C CYS A 20 -9.77 -19.14 5.81
N LEU A 21 -9.76 -19.13 4.48
CA LEU A 21 -9.39 -17.94 3.73
C LEU A 21 -10.55 -16.97 3.94
N SER A 22 -10.29 -15.89 4.67
CA SER A 22 -11.25 -14.81 4.90
C SER A 22 -11.55 -14.02 3.61
N ASP A 23 -10.86 -14.33 2.51
CA ASP A 23 -10.89 -13.58 1.26
C ASP A 23 -10.52 -14.48 0.07
N VAL A 24 -11.16 -14.26 -1.08
CA VAL A 24 -10.90 -15.02 -2.31
C VAL A 24 -9.85 -14.27 -3.14
N SER A 25 -8.88 -15.00 -3.69
CA SER A 25 -7.90 -14.41 -4.60
C SER A 25 -8.44 -14.31 -6.03
N PRO A 26 -8.06 -13.28 -6.81
CA PRO A 26 -8.49 -13.16 -8.19
C PRO A 26 -7.98 -14.34 -9.03
N THR A 27 -8.75 -14.69 -10.06
CA THR A 27 -8.47 -15.87 -10.90
C THR A 27 -7.29 -15.70 -11.85
N ASP A 28 -6.85 -14.45 -12.07
CA ASP A 28 -5.76 -14.08 -12.95
C ASP A 28 -5.00 -12.87 -12.38
N ASN A 29 -3.91 -12.49 -13.03
CA ASN A 29 -3.21 -11.23 -12.78
C ASN A 29 -3.98 -10.09 -13.44
N TYR A 30 -4.55 -9.21 -12.61
CA TYR A 30 -5.20 -7.98 -13.03
C TYR A 30 -4.33 -6.77 -12.71
N GLU A 31 -4.29 -5.82 -13.63
CA GLU A 31 -3.52 -4.59 -13.49
C GLU A 31 -4.23 -3.58 -12.58
N HIS A 32 -5.55 -3.71 -12.44
CA HIS A 32 -6.37 -2.77 -11.69
C HIS A 32 -7.27 -3.45 -10.66
N PHE A 33 -7.56 -2.71 -9.60
CA PHE A 33 -8.38 -3.15 -8.48
C PHE A 33 -9.13 -2.00 -7.81
N ALA A 34 -10.34 -2.27 -7.34
CA ALA A 34 -11.06 -1.37 -6.45
C ALA A 34 -11.99 -2.12 -5.48
N VAL A 35 -11.96 -1.71 -4.21
CA VAL A 35 -12.99 -2.06 -3.23
C VAL A 35 -14.21 -1.13 -3.44
N LEU A 36 -15.38 -1.69 -3.69
CA LEU A 36 -16.57 -0.91 -4.08
C LEU A 36 -17.35 -0.35 -2.89
N ASN A 37 -17.32 -1.02 -1.73
CA ASN A 37 -18.01 -0.58 -0.52
C ASN A 37 -17.09 -0.57 0.71
N GLN A 38 -17.41 0.27 1.71
CA GLN A 38 -16.57 0.44 2.92
C GLN A 38 -16.36 -0.88 3.71
N ALA A 39 -17.34 -1.78 3.67
CA ALA A 39 -17.25 -3.09 4.33
C ALA A 39 -16.44 -4.13 3.52
N ALA A 40 -15.85 -3.74 2.39
CA ALA A 40 -15.09 -4.61 1.48
C ALA A 40 -15.82 -5.90 1.05
N LYS A 41 -17.15 -5.89 1.03
CA LYS A 41 -17.98 -7.00 0.57
C LYS A 41 -18.03 -7.12 -0.94
N LEU A 42 -17.79 -6.03 -1.68
CA LEU A 42 -17.72 -6.05 -3.13
C LEU A 42 -16.39 -5.48 -3.59
N LYS A 43 -15.72 -6.24 -4.45
CA LYS A 43 -14.43 -5.90 -5.05
C LYS A 43 -14.51 -6.12 -6.55
N VAL A 44 -13.83 -5.28 -7.31
CA VAL A 44 -13.68 -5.45 -8.75
C VAL A 44 -12.20 -5.41 -9.12
N TYR A 45 -11.82 -6.32 -9.98
CA TYR A 45 -10.52 -6.38 -10.65
C TYR A 45 -10.76 -6.24 -12.13
N TRP A 46 -9.87 -5.55 -12.84
CA TRP A 46 -9.99 -5.46 -14.29
C TRP A 46 -8.64 -5.31 -14.99
N LYS A 47 -8.65 -5.70 -16.26
CA LYS A 47 -7.59 -5.50 -17.23
C LYS A 47 -8.26 -5.20 -18.57
N PHE A 48 -7.60 -4.46 -19.43
CA PHE A 48 -8.17 -4.12 -20.72
C PHE A 48 -7.11 -4.19 -21.83
N ASN A 49 -7.59 -4.37 -23.04
CA ASN A 49 -6.79 -4.24 -24.25
C ASN A 49 -7.40 -3.11 -25.12
N GLN A 50 -7.09 -3.08 -26.42
CA GLN A 50 -7.59 -2.02 -27.30
C GLN A 50 -9.11 -2.08 -27.55
N THR A 51 -9.74 -3.24 -27.38
CA THR A 51 -11.15 -3.49 -27.75
C THR A 51 -12.03 -3.83 -26.55
N ASP A 52 -11.50 -4.52 -25.55
CA ASP A 52 -12.26 -5.13 -24.46
C ASP A 52 -11.65 -4.84 -23.09
N ILE A 53 -12.53 -4.76 -22.09
CA ILE A 53 -12.20 -4.82 -20.67
C ILE A 53 -12.69 -6.16 -20.11
N THR A 54 -11.88 -6.85 -19.32
CA THR A 54 -12.28 -8.04 -18.58
C THR A 54 -12.46 -7.66 -17.12
N PHE A 55 -13.67 -7.86 -16.61
CA PHE A 55 -14.00 -7.65 -15.21
C PHE A 55 -14.01 -8.97 -14.45
N GLU A 56 -13.52 -8.92 -13.23
CA GLU A 56 -13.74 -9.94 -12.21
C GLU A 56 -14.29 -9.30 -10.95
N ILE A 57 -15.46 -9.76 -10.52
CA ILE A 57 -16.19 -9.20 -9.38
C ILE A 57 -16.28 -10.24 -8.30
N HIS A 58 -15.89 -9.87 -7.08
CA HIS A 58 -16.02 -10.70 -5.89
C HIS A 58 -17.05 -10.08 -4.96
N GLY A 59 -18.10 -10.84 -4.63
CA GLY A 59 -19.09 -10.47 -3.63
C GLY A 59 -19.05 -11.42 -2.44
N ASN A 60 -18.88 -10.90 -1.23
CA ASN A 60 -19.04 -11.65 0.02
C ASN A 60 -20.55 -11.86 0.27
N THR A 61 -21.11 -12.80 -0.47
CA THR A 61 -22.50 -13.23 -0.43
C THR A 61 -22.61 -14.64 -1.01
N VAL A 62 -23.75 -15.30 -0.76
CA VAL A 62 -24.18 -16.57 -1.35
C VAL A 62 -25.37 -16.35 -2.30
N GLY A 63 -25.30 -15.25 -3.02
CA GLY A 63 -26.41 -14.71 -3.77
C GLY A 63 -25.91 -13.95 -4.99
N TRP A 64 -26.84 -13.31 -5.70
CA TRP A 64 -26.48 -12.59 -6.91
C TRP A 64 -25.61 -11.35 -6.62
N ILE A 65 -24.74 -11.02 -7.57
CA ILE A 65 -23.95 -9.79 -7.60
C ILE A 65 -24.25 -9.03 -8.89
N GLY A 66 -24.19 -7.71 -8.83
CA GLY A 66 -24.45 -6.84 -9.98
C GLY A 66 -23.53 -5.63 -10.01
N MET A 67 -23.17 -5.21 -11.21
CA MET A 67 -22.34 -4.05 -11.48
C MET A 67 -22.83 -3.35 -12.74
N GLY A 68 -22.68 -2.04 -12.80
CA GLY A 68 -22.99 -1.32 -14.02
C GLY A 68 -22.26 0.01 -14.18
N ILE A 69 -22.24 0.49 -15.41
CA ILE A 69 -21.69 1.78 -15.81
C ILE A 69 -22.84 2.77 -15.86
N SER A 70 -22.77 3.81 -15.04
CA SER A 70 -23.83 4.79 -14.87
C SER A 70 -23.40 6.19 -15.32
N PRO A 71 -24.31 7.01 -15.90
CA PRO A 71 -24.00 8.39 -16.24
C PRO A 71 -23.79 9.27 -15.00
N ASN A 72 -24.44 8.95 -13.87
CA ASN A 72 -24.52 9.83 -12.71
C ASN A 72 -24.43 9.09 -11.36
N GLY A 73 -24.20 7.78 -11.37
CA GLY A 73 -24.20 6.92 -10.19
C GLY A 73 -25.58 6.40 -9.77
N ALA A 74 -26.65 6.70 -10.52
CA ALA A 74 -27.98 6.11 -10.35
C ALA A 74 -28.23 4.99 -11.38
N MET A 75 -29.32 4.23 -11.21
CA MET A 75 -29.66 3.15 -12.14
C MET A 75 -30.17 3.66 -13.49
N THR A 76 -30.83 4.82 -13.53
CA THR A 76 -31.40 5.35 -14.77
C THR A 76 -30.32 5.59 -15.82
N GLY A 77 -30.50 4.95 -16.98
CA GLY A 77 -29.59 4.96 -18.11
C GLY A 77 -28.30 4.18 -17.87
N ALA A 78 -28.20 3.35 -16.82
CA ALA A 78 -27.03 2.52 -16.58
C ALA A 78 -27.06 1.24 -17.43
N ASP A 79 -25.88 0.79 -17.82
CA ASP A 79 -25.60 -0.49 -18.48
C ASP A 79 -25.06 -1.43 -17.40
N MET A 80 -25.67 -2.60 -17.22
CA MET A 80 -25.53 -3.43 -16.03
C MET A 80 -25.41 -4.91 -16.36
N VAL A 81 -24.49 -5.57 -15.67
CA VAL A 81 -24.39 -7.03 -15.65
C VAL A 81 -24.80 -7.54 -14.28
N VAL A 82 -25.66 -8.56 -14.25
CA VAL A 82 -26.07 -9.25 -13.02
C VAL A 82 -25.80 -10.74 -13.16
N GLY A 83 -25.15 -11.33 -12.16
CA GLY A 83 -24.80 -12.75 -12.16
C GLY A 83 -24.91 -13.44 -10.81
N TRP A 84 -25.05 -14.76 -10.84
CA TRP A 84 -25.23 -15.63 -9.68
C TRP A 84 -24.83 -17.08 -10.01
N VAL A 85 -24.76 -17.97 -9.00
CA VAL A 85 -24.32 -19.37 -9.18
C VAL A 85 -25.37 -20.32 -8.62
N LYS A 86 -26.20 -20.90 -9.48
CA LYS A 86 -27.28 -21.81 -9.06
C LYS A 86 -26.90 -23.26 -9.34
N ASN A 87 -26.94 -24.11 -8.31
CA ASN A 87 -26.62 -25.54 -8.43
C ASN A 87 -25.23 -25.81 -9.05
N GLY A 88 -24.25 -24.95 -8.74
CA GLY A 88 -22.90 -25.01 -9.31
C GLY A 88 -22.78 -24.51 -10.76
N ILE A 89 -23.85 -23.95 -11.33
CA ILE A 89 -23.85 -23.36 -12.67
C ILE A 89 -23.94 -21.84 -12.52
N ALA A 90 -22.89 -21.15 -12.97
CA ALA A 90 -22.83 -19.70 -12.97
C ALA A 90 -23.56 -19.12 -14.19
N VAL A 91 -24.29 -18.03 -13.98
CA VAL A 91 -25.09 -17.34 -15.00
C VAL A 91 -24.87 -15.84 -14.88
N VAL A 92 -24.75 -15.15 -16.02
CA VAL A 92 -24.82 -13.69 -16.12
C VAL A 92 -25.94 -13.28 -17.05
N THR A 93 -26.50 -12.12 -16.80
CA THR A 93 -27.50 -11.47 -17.63
C THR A 93 -27.10 -10.02 -17.84
N ASP A 94 -27.22 -9.59 -19.08
CA ASP A 94 -27.03 -8.20 -19.47
C ASP A 94 -28.34 -7.43 -19.31
N ARG A 95 -28.27 -6.22 -18.77
CA ARG A 95 -29.40 -5.45 -18.28
C ARG A 95 -29.16 -3.97 -18.46
N TYR A 96 -30.25 -3.22 -18.60
CA TYR A 96 -30.17 -1.77 -18.71
C TYR A 96 -31.16 -1.09 -17.77
N GLY A 97 -30.84 0.15 -17.43
CA GLY A 97 -31.54 0.90 -16.40
C GLY A 97 -32.56 1.85 -17.00
N VAL A 98 -33.85 1.56 -16.84
CA VAL A 98 -34.95 2.47 -17.24
C VAL A 98 -35.35 3.45 -16.13
N GLY A 99 -34.83 3.25 -14.92
CA GLY A 99 -35.21 3.98 -13.72
C GLY A 99 -34.53 3.39 -12.47
N ASN A 100 -34.82 3.98 -11.30
CA ASN A 100 -34.46 3.38 -10.01
C ASN A 100 -35.45 2.27 -9.63
N THR A 101 -35.60 1.29 -10.51
CA THR A 101 -36.53 0.16 -10.42
C THR A 101 -35.80 -1.13 -10.79
N PHE A 102 -36.50 -2.27 -10.70
CA PHE A 102 -35.96 -3.54 -11.17
C PHE A 102 -35.50 -3.42 -12.64
N PRO A 103 -34.24 -3.75 -12.97
CA PRO A 103 -33.70 -3.53 -14.30
C PRO A 103 -34.16 -4.66 -15.24
N PRO A 104 -34.83 -4.36 -16.37
CA PRO A 104 -35.14 -5.38 -17.38
C PRO A 104 -33.87 -5.95 -18.01
N LYS A 105 -33.99 -7.13 -18.64
CA LYS A 105 -32.94 -7.65 -19.51
C LYS A 105 -32.75 -6.74 -20.71
N ASP A 106 -31.51 -6.58 -21.13
CA ASP A 106 -31.21 -5.97 -22.41
C ASP A 106 -31.75 -6.86 -23.56
N PRO A 107 -32.45 -6.29 -24.56
CA PRO A 107 -32.87 -7.03 -25.75
C PRO A 107 -31.75 -7.87 -26.40
N GLU A 108 -30.51 -7.39 -26.35
CA GLU A 108 -29.32 -8.10 -26.82
C GLU A 108 -28.52 -8.58 -25.61
N GLN A 109 -28.18 -9.86 -25.56
CA GLN A 109 -27.39 -10.45 -24.47
C GLN A 109 -25.99 -10.71 -24.99
N ASN A 110 -25.18 -9.66 -25.03
CA ASN A 110 -23.86 -9.65 -25.66
C ASN A 110 -22.70 -9.95 -24.68
N ILE A 111 -23.00 -10.15 -23.39
CA ILE A 111 -22.03 -10.49 -22.35
C ILE A 111 -21.89 -12.01 -22.21
N GLU A 112 -20.67 -12.52 -22.43
CA GLU A 112 -20.32 -13.92 -22.22
C GLU A 112 -19.67 -14.14 -20.84
N LEU A 113 -20.12 -15.16 -20.11
CA LEU A 113 -19.47 -15.56 -18.87
C LEU A 113 -18.20 -16.37 -19.17
N LEU A 114 -17.04 -15.89 -18.70
CA LEU A 114 -15.78 -16.65 -18.80
C LEU A 114 -15.61 -17.61 -17.62
N TYR A 115 -15.96 -17.15 -16.42
CA TYR A 115 -15.84 -17.93 -15.20
C TYR A 115 -16.84 -17.46 -14.16
N GLY A 116 -17.39 -18.39 -13.38
CA GLY A 116 -18.13 -18.03 -12.18
C GLY A 116 -18.17 -19.17 -11.18
N THR A 117 -18.08 -18.83 -9.91
CA THR A 117 -18.12 -19.79 -8.80
C THR A 117 -18.77 -19.18 -7.58
N GLU A 118 -19.33 -20.03 -6.73
CA GLU A 118 -19.72 -19.66 -5.39
C GLU A 118 -19.06 -20.63 -4.41
N CYS A 119 -18.18 -20.12 -3.56
CA CYS A 119 -17.48 -20.91 -2.56
C CYS A 119 -17.17 -20.07 -1.32
N ASP A 120 -17.21 -20.70 -0.15
CA ASP A 120 -16.81 -20.09 1.14
C ASP A 120 -17.48 -18.74 1.44
N GLY A 121 -18.75 -18.57 1.03
CA GLY A 121 -19.52 -17.35 1.25
C GLY A 121 -19.20 -16.21 0.27
N TRP A 122 -18.52 -16.52 -0.84
CA TRP A 122 -18.21 -15.60 -1.91
C TRP A 122 -18.79 -16.05 -3.24
N THR A 123 -19.44 -15.12 -3.95
CA THR A 123 -19.82 -15.26 -5.35
C THR A 123 -18.82 -14.49 -6.21
N VAL A 124 -18.21 -15.17 -7.18
CA VAL A 124 -17.20 -14.60 -8.08
C VAL A 124 -17.66 -14.77 -9.52
N MET A 125 -17.60 -13.71 -10.31
CA MET A 125 -17.97 -13.72 -11.73
C MET A 125 -16.91 -12.99 -12.57
N VAL A 126 -16.55 -13.56 -13.72
CA VAL A 126 -15.58 -13.03 -14.69
C VAL A 126 -16.22 -12.94 -16.07
N PHE A 127 -16.25 -11.75 -16.65
CA PHE A 127 -16.84 -11.51 -17.97
C PHE A 127 -16.10 -10.40 -18.72
N PRO A 128 -16.00 -10.47 -20.05
CA PRO A 128 -15.51 -9.39 -20.86
C PRO A 128 -16.65 -8.42 -21.18
N ARG A 129 -16.27 -7.19 -21.50
CA ARG A 129 -17.18 -6.17 -22.03
C ARG A 129 -16.42 -5.33 -23.04
N GLN A 130 -17.04 -5.02 -24.16
CA GLN A 130 -16.44 -4.14 -25.17
C GLN A 130 -16.30 -2.72 -24.62
N ILE A 131 -15.21 -2.04 -25.00
CA ILE A 131 -14.93 -0.66 -24.60
C ILE A 131 -15.89 0.29 -25.31
N LEU A 132 -16.11 0.09 -26.61
CA LEU A 132 -17.07 0.86 -27.38
C LEU A 132 -18.49 0.37 -27.09
N ALA A 133 -19.44 1.29 -27.00
CA ALA A 133 -20.86 0.93 -27.04
C ALA A 133 -21.21 0.51 -28.47
N CYS A 134 -21.73 -0.70 -28.61
CA CYS A 134 -22.20 -1.22 -29.89
C CYS A 134 -23.71 -1.02 -30.07
N GLU A 135 -24.42 -0.70 -28.98
CA GLU A 135 -25.88 -0.64 -28.92
C GLU A 135 -26.40 0.63 -28.22
N SER A 136 -27.71 0.92 -28.36
CA SER A 136 -28.30 2.15 -27.80
C SER A 136 -28.43 2.16 -26.28
N ASN A 137 -28.47 0.98 -25.65
CA ASN A 137 -28.57 0.83 -24.20
C ASN A 137 -27.19 0.73 -23.53
N ASP A 138 -26.16 0.45 -24.33
CA ASP A 138 -24.79 0.33 -23.86
C ASP A 138 -24.16 1.68 -23.57
N ARG A 139 -23.17 1.67 -22.67
CA ARG A 139 -22.33 2.85 -22.43
C ARG A 139 -20.91 2.69 -22.94
N PRO A 140 -20.36 3.64 -23.69
CA PRO A 140 -18.95 3.58 -24.01
C PRO A 140 -18.14 3.74 -22.73
N ILE A 141 -17.10 2.93 -22.60
CA ILE A 141 -16.05 3.13 -21.60
C ILE A 141 -15.08 4.13 -22.20
N THR A 142 -14.96 5.29 -21.56
CA THR A 142 -14.07 6.37 -21.97
C THR A 142 -12.86 6.47 -21.05
N ALA A 143 -11.87 7.28 -21.43
CA ALA A 143 -10.75 7.63 -20.55
C ALA A 143 -11.17 8.50 -19.35
N ASP A 144 -12.36 9.12 -19.41
CA ASP A 144 -12.89 9.95 -18.33
C ASP A 144 -13.37 9.12 -17.12
N THR A 145 -13.62 9.81 -16.01
CA THR A 145 -14.17 9.19 -14.78
C THR A 145 -15.54 8.57 -15.04
N ILE A 146 -15.65 7.27 -14.77
CA ILE A 146 -16.87 6.49 -14.86
C ILE A 146 -17.50 6.32 -13.47
N ARG A 147 -18.83 6.36 -13.38
CA ARG A 147 -19.55 6.01 -12.16
C ARG A 147 -19.97 4.55 -12.23
N LEU A 148 -19.23 3.69 -11.53
CA LEU A 148 -19.58 2.30 -11.37
C LEU A 148 -20.65 2.15 -10.29
N ILE A 149 -21.82 1.65 -10.63
CA ILE A 149 -22.85 1.24 -9.66
C ILE A 149 -22.67 -0.24 -9.35
N TYR A 150 -23.02 -0.63 -8.14
CA TYR A 150 -22.96 -2.02 -7.71
C TYR A 150 -24.14 -2.36 -6.81
N ALA A 151 -24.50 -3.63 -6.80
CA ALA A 151 -25.52 -4.18 -5.94
C ALA A 151 -25.29 -5.67 -5.68
N TYR A 152 -25.88 -6.21 -4.60
CA TYR A 152 -25.84 -7.64 -4.34
C TYR A 152 -27.09 -8.10 -3.56
N GLY A 153 -27.49 -9.35 -3.78
CA GLY A 153 -28.49 -10.06 -3.00
C GLY A 153 -27.85 -11.01 -2.02
N THR A 154 -28.54 -11.32 -0.92
CA THR A 154 -28.09 -12.30 0.09
C THR A 154 -28.45 -13.74 -0.25
N THR A 155 -29.25 -13.95 -1.31
CA THR A 155 -29.72 -15.26 -1.76
C THR A 155 -29.82 -15.24 -3.28
N ASP A 156 -29.60 -16.40 -3.89
CA ASP A 156 -29.85 -16.62 -5.31
C ASP A 156 -31.33 -16.52 -5.70
N PRO A 157 -31.63 -16.25 -6.98
CA PRO A 157 -32.99 -16.36 -7.50
C PRO A 157 -33.49 -17.80 -7.47
N THR A 158 -34.76 -17.98 -7.07
CA THR A 158 -35.42 -19.29 -7.06
C THR A 158 -35.74 -19.79 -8.47
N GLY A 159 -35.99 -18.87 -9.42
CA GLY A 159 -36.24 -19.16 -10.82
C GLY A 159 -34.97 -19.18 -11.69
N ASP A 160 -35.15 -19.13 -13.01
CA ASP A 160 -34.05 -19.10 -13.98
C ASP A 160 -33.47 -17.68 -14.18
N ASP A 161 -34.08 -16.69 -13.54
CA ASP A 161 -33.66 -15.29 -13.62
C ASP A 161 -33.95 -14.56 -12.30
N ILE A 162 -33.26 -13.45 -12.06
CA ILE A 162 -33.63 -12.52 -10.98
C ILE A 162 -34.99 -11.90 -11.26
N VAL A 163 -35.78 -11.68 -10.20
CA VAL A 163 -37.11 -11.05 -10.28
C VAL A 163 -37.21 -9.85 -9.35
N VAL A 164 -38.31 -9.10 -9.42
CA VAL A 164 -38.56 -7.91 -8.58
C VAL A 164 -38.40 -8.20 -7.08
N ALA A 165 -38.73 -9.41 -6.62
CA ALA A 165 -38.54 -9.82 -5.22
C ALA A 165 -37.06 -9.90 -4.80
N ASN A 166 -36.13 -10.03 -5.75
CA ASN A 166 -34.69 -10.04 -5.51
C ASN A 166 -34.05 -8.65 -5.48
N TYR A 167 -34.84 -7.57 -5.59
CA TYR A 167 -34.31 -6.22 -5.67
C TYR A 167 -33.41 -5.87 -4.46
N HIS A 168 -32.28 -5.21 -4.73
CA HIS A 168 -31.14 -5.08 -3.79
C HIS A 168 -31.42 -4.35 -2.47
N GLY A 169 -32.54 -3.62 -2.37
CA GLY A 169 -32.82 -2.79 -1.19
C GLY A 169 -31.66 -1.84 -0.87
N ALA A 170 -31.12 -1.92 0.34
CA ALA A 170 -29.98 -1.11 0.80
C ALA A 170 -28.60 -1.65 0.36
N ASN A 171 -28.51 -2.85 -0.19
CA ASN A 171 -27.25 -3.49 -0.60
C ASN A 171 -26.78 -2.98 -1.96
N ARG A 172 -26.54 -1.67 -2.07
CA ARG A 172 -26.13 -1.00 -3.31
C ARG A 172 -25.22 0.19 -3.04
N GLY A 173 -24.57 0.68 -4.08
CA GLY A 173 -23.83 1.94 -4.03
C GLY A 173 -23.29 2.36 -5.38
N ALA A 174 -22.51 3.43 -5.38
CA ALA A 174 -21.81 3.93 -6.55
C ALA A 174 -20.39 4.34 -6.19
N LYS A 175 -19.44 4.15 -7.10
CA LYS A 175 -18.04 4.55 -6.97
C LYS A 175 -17.53 5.17 -8.26
N SER A 176 -16.84 6.30 -8.16
CA SER A 176 -16.13 6.89 -9.30
C SER A 176 -14.83 6.15 -9.55
N ILE A 177 -14.54 5.81 -10.80
CA ILE A 177 -13.37 5.01 -11.18
C ILE A 177 -12.87 5.39 -12.59
N LEU A 178 -11.56 5.25 -12.82
CA LEU A 178 -10.95 5.34 -14.15
C LEU A 178 -10.73 3.91 -14.65
N LEU A 179 -11.53 3.46 -15.62
CA LEU A 179 -11.44 2.07 -16.11
C LEU A 179 -10.31 1.88 -17.14
N LEU A 180 -10.00 2.90 -17.93
CA LEU A 180 -8.95 2.86 -18.96
C LEU A 180 -7.67 3.56 -18.50
N GLU A 181 -7.37 3.50 -17.20
CA GLU A 181 -6.11 4.02 -16.67
C GLU A 181 -4.96 3.22 -17.27
N THR A 182 -4.09 3.83 -18.07
CA THR A 182 -2.89 3.13 -18.55
C THR A 182 -1.82 3.20 -17.46
N ILE A 183 -1.32 2.04 -17.05
CA ILE A 183 -0.29 1.92 -16.03
C ILE A 183 1.06 1.61 -16.68
N GLY A 184 2.01 2.51 -16.51
CA GLY A 184 3.42 2.26 -16.77
C GLY A 184 4.07 1.54 -15.58
N ILE A 185 5.04 0.68 -15.87
CA ILE A 185 5.75 -0.13 -14.88
C ILE A 185 7.23 0.25 -14.88
N LEU A 186 7.76 0.59 -13.71
CA LEU A 186 9.19 0.74 -13.46
C LEU A 186 9.65 -0.37 -12.51
N ASN A 187 10.67 -1.12 -12.93
CA ASN A 187 11.28 -2.16 -12.09
C ASN A 187 12.57 -1.63 -11.46
N PHE A 188 12.55 -1.48 -10.15
CA PHE A 188 13.66 -1.00 -9.33
C PHE A 188 14.22 -2.21 -8.59
N GLN A 189 15.15 -2.94 -9.21
CA GLN A 189 15.70 -4.20 -8.71
C GLN A 189 17.23 -4.17 -8.71
N TYR A 190 17.85 -5.01 -7.89
CA TYR A 190 19.29 -5.27 -8.00
C TYR A 190 19.56 -6.16 -9.22
N PRO A 191 20.74 -6.03 -9.87
CA PRO A 191 21.17 -7.07 -10.80
C PRO A 191 21.30 -8.38 -10.03
N ALA A 192 20.95 -9.51 -10.66
CA ALA A 192 21.09 -10.82 -10.05
C ALA A 192 22.53 -11.02 -9.55
N GLY A 193 22.68 -11.23 -8.25
CA GLY A 193 23.97 -11.30 -7.59
C GLY A 193 23.92 -12.06 -6.29
N GLU A 194 25.08 -12.53 -5.83
CA GLU A 194 25.17 -13.28 -4.58
C GLU A 194 24.99 -12.35 -3.37
N ILE A 195 24.06 -12.70 -2.48
CA ILE A 195 23.96 -12.07 -1.17
C ILE A 195 25.17 -12.51 -0.34
N ARG A 196 25.78 -11.56 0.36
CA ARG A 196 26.92 -11.87 1.23
C ARG A 196 26.49 -12.85 2.34
N SER A 197 27.29 -13.89 2.57
CA SER A 197 27.13 -14.81 3.71
C SER A 197 27.48 -14.11 5.03
N ARG A 198 26.56 -13.28 5.51
CA ARG A 198 26.58 -12.57 6.79
C ARG A 198 25.20 -12.69 7.42
N ASP A 199 25.18 -12.72 8.74
CA ASP A 199 23.96 -12.79 9.55
C ASP A 199 22.95 -11.69 9.16
N THR A 200 23.41 -10.44 9.12
CA THR A 200 22.63 -9.28 8.66
C THR A 200 23.41 -8.45 7.64
N TYR A 201 22.75 -8.04 6.57
CA TYR A 201 23.36 -7.27 5.48
C TYR A 201 22.40 -6.22 4.92
N TYR A 202 22.86 -4.97 4.82
CA TYR A 202 22.09 -3.86 4.25
C TYR A 202 22.74 -3.41 2.96
N ASN A 203 22.01 -3.50 1.85
CA ASN A 203 22.49 -3.11 0.53
C ASN A 203 21.74 -1.88 0.02
N CYS A 204 22.46 -0.85 -0.37
CA CYS A 204 21.89 0.41 -0.85
C CYS A 204 22.22 0.59 -2.32
N LYS A 205 21.23 0.95 -3.15
CA LYS A 205 21.42 1.26 -4.56
C LYS A 205 20.80 2.60 -4.90
N LEU A 206 21.62 3.51 -5.44
CA LEU A 206 21.16 4.79 -5.96
C LEU A 206 20.57 4.59 -7.35
N MET A 207 19.36 5.07 -7.56
CA MET A 207 18.62 4.94 -8.80
C MET A 207 18.04 6.29 -9.22
N LYS A 208 17.77 6.42 -10.51
CA LYS A 208 17.19 7.62 -11.11
C LYS A 208 15.83 7.27 -11.69
N PHE A 209 14.81 8.09 -11.40
CA PHE A 209 13.54 7.98 -12.12
C PHE A 209 13.73 8.36 -13.60
N PRO A 210 13.02 7.70 -14.53
CA PRO A 210 13.01 8.11 -15.92
C PRO A 210 12.57 9.57 -16.08
N THR A 211 13.07 10.22 -17.12
CA THR A 211 12.55 11.53 -17.51
C THR A 211 11.21 11.32 -18.24
N PHE A 212 10.17 12.00 -17.78
CA PHE A 212 8.86 11.99 -18.41
C PHE A 212 8.63 13.28 -19.19
N SER A 213 7.88 13.20 -20.30
CA SER A 213 7.47 14.38 -21.09
C SER A 213 6.33 15.17 -20.44
N SER A 214 5.59 14.54 -19.53
CA SER A 214 4.51 15.13 -18.75
C SER A 214 4.51 14.57 -17.33
N LYS A 215 3.84 15.28 -16.41
CA LYS A 215 3.62 14.85 -15.03
C LYS A 215 3.03 13.43 -15.01
N GLN A 216 3.59 12.58 -14.15
CA GLN A 216 3.10 11.24 -13.88
C GLN A 216 2.79 11.10 -12.39
N HIS A 217 1.86 10.22 -12.03
CA HIS A 217 1.60 9.86 -10.64
C HIS A 217 1.98 8.41 -10.40
N ILE A 218 2.75 8.14 -9.33
CA ILE A 218 2.83 6.80 -8.76
C ILE A 218 1.49 6.50 -8.09
N VAL A 219 0.94 5.34 -8.41
CA VAL A 219 -0.35 4.88 -7.90
C VAL A 219 -0.22 3.65 -7.01
N GLU A 220 0.89 2.92 -7.13
CA GLU A 220 1.21 1.75 -6.31
C GLU A 220 2.71 1.47 -6.35
N ILE A 221 3.23 0.96 -5.23
CA ILE A 221 4.58 0.39 -5.14
C ILE A 221 4.43 -0.99 -4.50
N ALA A 222 4.91 -2.01 -5.18
CA ALA A 222 4.81 -3.41 -4.77
C ALA A 222 6.20 -4.05 -4.63
N PRO A 223 6.40 -4.95 -3.67
CA PRO A 223 7.63 -5.74 -3.59
C PRO A 223 7.75 -6.71 -4.76
N VAL A 224 8.98 -6.95 -5.22
CA VAL A 224 9.34 -8.06 -6.08
C VAL A 224 10.41 -8.86 -5.36
N VAL A 225 10.03 -10.00 -4.80
CA VAL A 225 10.94 -10.88 -4.07
C VAL A 225 11.27 -12.06 -4.96
N GLU A 226 12.57 -12.35 -5.12
CA GLU A 226 13.07 -13.52 -5.83
C GLU A 226 12.55 -14.80 -5.17
N ALA A 227 12.07 -15.74 -5.98
CA ALA A 227 11.48 -16.98 -5.48
C ALA A 227 12.53 -17.80 -4.72
N GLY A 228 12.22 -18.19 -3.48
CA GLY A 228 13.14 -18.89 -2.57
C GLY A 228 13.93 -17.96 -1.63
N ASN A 229 13.87 -16.64 -1.85
CA ASN A 229 14.52 -15.66 -0.98
C ASN A 229 13.53 -14.96 -0.04
N GLU A 230 12.30 -15.43 0.08
CA GLU A 230 11.25 -14.81 0.91
C GLU A 230 11.62 -14.76 2.40
N GLN A 231 12.49 -15.67 2.86
CA GLN A 231 13.03 -15.64 4.22
C GLN A 231 14.29 -14.78 4.36
N ASN A 232 15.00 -14.53 3.24
CA ASN A 232 16.25 -13.78 3.24
C ASN A 232 16.01 -12.28 3.07
N VAL A 233 15.07 -11.88 2.22
CA VAL A 233 14.72 -10.47 1.99
C VAL A 233 13.75 -10.02 3.07
N HIS A 234 14.30 -9.37 4.10
CA HIS A 234 13.56 -9.08 5.30
C HIS A 234 12.78 -7.76 5.21
N HIS A 235 13.39 -6.69 4.66
CA HIS A 235 12.66 -5.46 4.30
C HIS A 235 13.34 -4.69 3.17
N ILE A 236 12.55 -3.87 2.46
CA ILE A 236 12.98 -2.99 1.37
C ILE A 236 12.41 -1.59 1.62
N LEU A 237 13.27 -0.58 1.62
CA LEU A 237 12.93 0.83 1.79
C LEU A 237 13.31 1.62 0.55
N LEU A 238 12.50 2.62 0.21
CA LEU A 238 12.76 3.54 -0.88
C LEU A 238 12.84 4.97 -0.35
N TYR A 239 14.02 5.56 -0.41
CA TYR A 239 14.31 6.91 0.07
C TYR A 239 14.36 7.89 -1.09
N GLN A 240 13.68 9.03 -0.98
CA GLN A 240 13.88 10.15 -1.91
C GLN A 240 15.09 10.99 -1.52
N CYS A 241 15.84 11.41 -2.53
CA CYS A 241 16.97 12.32 -2.36
C CYS A 241 16.52 13.78 -2.43
N ILE A 242 17.01 14.60 -1.49
CA ILE A 242 16.74 16.04 -1.45
C ILE A 242 17.91 16.77 -2.13
N GLY A 243 17.59 17.60 -3.11
CA GLY A 243 18.57 18.32 -3.93
C GLY A 243 19.18 17.48 -5.05
N ASP A 244 20.21 18.04 -5.70
CA ASP A 244 20.87 17.37 -6.82
C ASP A 244 22.01 16.45 -6.36
N ILE A 245 22.13 15.31 -7.03
CA ILE A 245 23.25 14.36 -6.88
C ILE A 245 24.47 14.94 -7.60
N THR A 246 25.61 14.96 -6.92
CA THR A 246 26.85 15.53 -7.44
C THR A 246 27.68 14.55 -8.25
N ASP A 247 27.72 13.28 -7.83
CA ASP A 247 28.41 12.18 -8.48
C ASP A 247 27.42 11.32 -9.27
N LEU A 248 27.22 11.71 -10.54
CA LEU A 248 26.39 10.93 -11.46
C LEU A 248 26.97 9.55 -11.77
N GLY A 249 28.27 9.31 -11.54
CA GLY A 249 28.90 8.00 -11.72
C GLY A 249 28.45 6.98 -10.67
N SER A 250 27.99 7.45 -9.52
CA SER A 250 27.40 6.61 -8.46
C SER A 250 25.97 6.15 -8.77
N VAL A 251 25.29 6.75 -9.76
CA VAL A 251 23.92 6.35 -10.13
C VAL A 251 23.94 4.96 -10.76
N GLY A 252 23.12 4.06 -10.22
CA GLY A 252 23.05 2.65 -10.61
C GLY A 252 24.00 1.73 -9.85
N THR A 253 24.93 2.29 -9.05
CA THR A 253 25.86 1.51 -8.23
C THR A 253 25.21 1.06 -6.93
N SER A 254 25.71 -0.05 -6.38
CA SER A 254 25.29 -0.58 -5.08
C SER A 254 26.45 -0.57 -4.10
N ALA A 255 26.17 -0.24 -2.84
CA ALA A 255 27.12 -0.22 -1.76
C ALA A 255 26.48 -0.75 -0.47
N GLU A 256 27.30 -1.29 0.42
CA GLU A 256 26.84 -1.67 1.76
C GLU A 256 26.46 -0.40 2.52
N CYS A 257 25.19 -0.33 2.96
CA CYS A 257 24.66 0.82 3.66
C CYS A 257 25.42 1.05 4.97
N ASN A 258 25.47 2.30 5.44
CA ASN A 258 26.00 2.65 6.77
C ASN A 258 27.49 2.32 6.96
N THR A 259 28.22 2.22 5.85
CA THR A 259 29.68 2.02 5.84
C THR A 259 30.42 3.25 5.33
N ALA A 260 31.70 3.38 5.69
CA ALA A 260 32.55 4.49 5.22
C ALA A 260 32.79 4.48 3.70
N ASN A 261 32.49 3.36 3.03
CA ASN A 261 32.63 3.21 1.58
C ASN A 261 31.38 3.62 0.81
N MET A 262 30.31 4.02 1.51
CA MET A 262 29.07 4.48 0.88
C MET A 262 29.32 5.85 0.21
N PRO A 263 28.89 6.04 -1.06
CA PRO A 263 29.08 7.31 -1.73
C PRO A 263 28.41 8.45 -0.95
N PRO A 264 29.06 9.62 -0.79
CA PRO A 264 28.54 10.73 0.02
C PRO A 264 27.13 11.17 -0.39
N ASP A 265 26.82 11.10 -1.68
CA ASP A 265 25.52 11.48 -2.23
C ASP A 265 24.34 10.66 -1.71
N PHE A 266 24.56 9.43 -1.23
CA PHE A 266 23.48 8.62 -0.65
C PHE A 266 22.96 9.24 0.65
N SER A 267 23.80 9.99 1.38
CA SER A 267 23.39 10.67 2.61
C SER A 267 22.37 11.80 2.38
N LYS A 268 22.17 12.23 1.12
CA LYS A 268 21.13 13.19 0.73
C LYS A 268 19.74 12.56 0.66
N CYS A 269 19.65 11.23 0.75
CA CYS A 269 18.41 10.47 0.59
C CYS A 269 17.97 9.96 1.96
N GLN A 270 17.05 10.72 2.60
CA GLN A 270 16.67 10.50 4.01
C GLN A 270 15.16 10.33 4.22
N SER A 271 14.34 10.87 3.31
CA SER A 271 12.88 10.79 3.45
C SER A 271 12.37 9.50 2.79
N VAL A 272 11.68 8.66 3.55
CA VAL A 272 11.15 7.37 3.06
C VAL A 272 9.86 7.63 2.28
N ILE A 273 9.84 7.29 0.99
CA ILE A 273 8.63 7.34 0.17
C ILE A 273 7.85 6.02 0.18
N HIS A 274 8.51 4.91 0.50
CA HIS A 274 7.87 3.60 0.62
C HIS A 274 8.67 2.63 1.50
N ALA A 275 7.96 1.73 2.16
CA ALA A 275 8.56 0.63 2.90
C ALA A 275 7.77 -0.67 2.77
N TRP A 276 8.52 -1.76 2.74
CA TRP A 276 8.01 -3.11 2.74
C TRP A 276 8.85 -3.97 3.70
N ALA A 277 8.20 -4.83 4.50
CA ALA A 277 8.86 -5.88 5.26
C ALA A 277 8.14 -7.22 5.09
N ILE A 278 8.81 -8.30 5.47
CA ILE A 278 8.25 -9.66 5.49
C ILE A 278 6.90 -9.69 6.24
N GLY A 279 5.94 -10.42 5.69
CA GLY A 279 4.57 -10.47 6.20
C GLY A 279 3.69 -9.28 5.81
N GLY A 280 4.27 -8.18 5.31
CA GLY A 280 3.54 -7.12 4.64
C GLY A 280 3.03 -7.63 3.29
N GLY A 281 1.73 -7.92 3.19
CA GLY A 281 1.11 -8.44 1.96
C GLY A 281 1.27 -7.49 0.75
N VAL A 282 1.05 -8.03 -0.45
CA VAL A 282 1.17 -7.28 -1.73
C VAL A 282 -0.04 -6.37 -1.98
N ARG A 283 -1.22 -6.71 -1.44
CA ARG A 283 -2.53 -6.25 -1.97
C ARG A 283 -3.19 -5.06 -1.28
N LEU A 284 -2.57 -4.42 -0.29
CA LEU A 284 -3.16 -3.31 0.47
C LEU A 284 -2.49 -1.95 0.25
N ARG A 285 -1.68 -1.79 -0.81
CA ARG A 285 -0.79 -0.62 -0.97
C ARG A 285 -1.09 0.30 -2.17
N HIS A 286 -2.28 0.20 -2.75
CA HIS A 286 -2.72 1.18 -3.73
C HIS A 286 -2.94 2.53 -3.06
N TYR A 287 -2.47 3.60 -3.69
CA TYR A 287 -2.85 4.96 -3.30
C TYR A 287 -4.35 5.15 -3.54
N PRO A 288 -5.05 5.97 -2.72
CA PRO A 288 -6.45 6.32 -2.96
C PRO A 288 -6.67 6.80 -4.40
N GLN A 289 -7.79 6.45 -5.03
CA GLN A 289 -8.02 6.70 -6.47
C GLN A 289 -7.93 8.18 -6.87
N HIS A 290 -8.17 9.11 -5.94
CA HIS A 290 -8.05 10.56 -6.14
C HIS A 290 -6.64 11.10 -5.84
N VAL A 291 -5.68 10.27 -5.43
CA VAL A 291 -4.36 10.67 -4.95
C VAL A 291 -3.25 9.91 -5.65
N GLY A 292 -2.17 10.60 -6.04
CA GLY A 292 -0.97 9.94 -6.55
C GLY A 292 0.29 10.72 -6.21
N PHE A 293 1.42 10.02 -6.07
CA PHE A 293 2.69 10.67 -5.72
C PHE A 293 3.37 11.21 -6.99
N PRO A 294 3.67 12.53 -7.08
CA PRO A 294 4.03 13.17 -8.34
C PRO A 294 5.46 12.87 -8.79
N LEU A 295 5.62 12.55 -10.07
CA LEU A 295 6.87 12.36 -10.79
C LEU A 295 6.95 13.27 -12.02
N GLY A 296 8.18 13.60 -12.42
CA GLY A 296 8.45 14.34 -13.66
C GLY A 296 8.34 15.86 -13.56
N GLU A 297 7.96 16.41 -12.40
CA GLU A 297 7.96 17.85 -12.15
C GLU A 297 9.31 18.33 -11.58
N ALA A 298 9.51 19.66 -11.53
CA ALA A 298 10.75 20.25 -11.05
C ALA A 298 11.03 19.95 -9.56
N ASP A 299 9.96 19.85 -8.76
CA ASP A 299 9.95 19.54 -7.32
C ASP A 299 9.62 18.06 -7.03
N SER A 300 9.54 17.21 -8.07
CA SER A 300 9.45 15.75 -7.92
C SER A 300 10.83 15.16 -7.61
N PRO A 301 10.90 14.03 -6.87
CA PRO A 301 12.16 13.35 -6.67
C PRO A 301 12.71 12.82 -7.99
N LYS A 302 13.97 13.16 -8.28
CA LYS A 302 14.69 12.70 -9.47
C LYS A 302 15.50 11.44 -9.18
N TYR A 303 16.02 11.35 -7.97
CA TYR A 303 16.90 10.29 -7.50
C TYR A 303 16.33 9.67 -6.22
N VAL A 304 16.54 8.38 -6.08
CA VAL A 304 16.14 7.61 -4.91
C VAL A 304 17.22 6.61 -4.53
N VAL A 305 17.27 6.25 -3.26
CA VAL A 305 18.07 5.11 -2.78
C VAL A 305 17.11 4.01 -2.39
N MET A 306 17.27 2.82 -2.97
CA MET A 306 16.64 1.62 -2.45
C MET A 306 17.60 0.93 -1.50
N GLU A 307 17.13 0.71 -0.28
CA GLU A 307 17.81 -0.06 0.74
C GLU A 307 17.12 -1.40 0.90
N THR A 308 17.87 -2.49 0.90
CA THR A 308 17.35 -3.83 1.18
C THR A 308 18.13 -4.44 2.33
N HIS A 309 17.40 -4.86 3.36
CA HIS A 309 17.90 -5.64 4.47
C HIS A 309 17.73 -7.12 4.17
N TYR A 310 18.85 -7.82 4.15
CA TYR A 310 18.94 -9.26 4.08
C TYR A 310 19.23 -9.83 5.48
N ASP A 311 18.42 -10.81 5.88
CA ASP A 311 18.58 -11.59 7.10
C ASP A 311 18.95 -13.04 6.71
N ASN A 312 20.16 -13.48 7.05
CA ASN A 312 20.67 -14.81 6.70
C ASN A 312 21.26 -15.49 7.95
N PRO A 313 20.41 -15.89 8.91
CA PRO A 313 20.85 -16.45 10.19
C PRO A 313 21.56 -17.80 10.05
N THR A 314 21.34 -18.51 8.93
CA THR A 314 22.02 -19.78 8.63
C THR A 314 23.40 -19.61 8.00
N LEU A 315 23.78 -18.37 7.67
CA LEU A 315 25.00 -18.03 6.93
C LEU A 315 25.13 -18.81 5.62
N ALA A 316 24.01 -19.16 4.99
CA ALA A 316 23.98 -19.87 3.73
C ALA A 316 24.74 -19.07 2.65
N GLN A 317 25.47 -19.80 1.81
CA GLN A 317 26.26 -19.25 0.70
C GLN A 317 25.55 -19.50 -0.63
N CYS A 318 25.98 -18.83 -1.69
CA CYS A 318 25.45 -18.99 -3.04
C CYS A 318 23.95 -18.64 -3.17
N ILE A 319 23.42 -17.78 -2.29
CA ILE A 319 22.07 -17.25 -2.44
C ILE A 319 22.13 -16.14 -3.48
N ILE A 320 21.50 -16.35 -4.64
CA ILE A 320 21.39 -15.34 -5.70
C ILE A 320 20.08 -14.59 -5.51
N ASP A 321 20.15 -13.26 -5.55
CA ASP A 321 18.99 -12.40 -5.39
C ASP A 321 18.93 -11.32 -6.46
N SER A 322 17.71 -11.02 -6.91
CA SER A 322 17.39 -9.90 -7.79
C SER A 322 16.19 -9.09 -7.29
N SER A 323 15.91 -9.18 -5.99
CA SER A 323 14.72 -8.57 -5.39
C SER A 323 14.73 -7.04 -5.46
N GLY A 324 13.57 -6.43 -5.26
CA GLY A 324 13.40 -4.99 -5.28
C GLY A 324 11.96 -4.54 -5.23
N LEU A 325 11.66 -3.44 -5.91
CA LEU A 325 10.33 -2.84 -5.98
C LEU A 325 9.86 -2.71 -7.43
N ARG A 326 8.56 -2.87 -7.61
CA ARG A 326 7.84 -2.52 -8.84
C ARG A 326 6.99 -1.30 -8.55
N ILE A 327 7.19 -0.25 -9.34
CA ILE A 327 6.48 1.01 -9.22
C ILE A 327 5.52 1.11 -10.39
N TYR A 328 4.23 1.26 -10.08
CA TYR A 328 3.17 1.48 -11.04
C TYR A 328 2.85 2.97 -11.10
N HIS A 329 2.90 3.55 -12.30
CA HIS A 329 2.65 4.97 -12.51
C HIS A 329 1.69 5.21 -13.66
N THR A 330 1.04 6.36 -13.69
CA THR A 330 0.13 6.75 -14.78
C THR A 330 0.38 8.19 -15.23
N SER A 331 0.10 8.46 -16.50
CA SER A 331 0.05 9.81 -17.07
C SER A 331 -1.30 10.49 -16.86
N GLN A 332 -2.33 9.73 -16.45
CA GLN A 332 -3.64 10.25 -16.06
C GLN A 332 -3.55 10.78 -14.63
N VAL A 333 -3.09 12.02 -14.49
CA VAL A 333 -2.86 12.65 -13.18
C VAL A 333 -4.14 12.65 -12.33
N ARG A 334 -4.02 12.15 -11.11
CA ARG A 334 -5.12 12.11 -10.14
C ARG A 334 -5.37 13.50 -9.55
N GLN A 335 -6.51 13.67 -8.90
CA GLN A 335 -6.98 14.97 -8.40
C GLN A 335 -5.98 15.67 -7.46
N TYR A 336 -5.30 14.91 -6.60
CA TYR A 336 -4.36 15.46 -5.63
C TYR A 336 -2.99 14.81 -5.72
N ASP A 337 -1.97 15.64 -5.55
CA ASP A 337 -0.60 15.20 -5.33
C ASP A 337 -0.44 14.70 -3.90
N ALA A 338 0.19 13.54 -3.74
CA ALA A 338 0.61 13.04 -2.45
C ALA A 338 1.95 13.64 -2.01
N GLY A 339 2.08 13.90 -0.72
CA GLY A 339 3.35 14.12 -0.04
C GLY A 339 3.61 13.03 0.99
N VAL A 340 4.87 12.93 1.42
CA VAL A 340 5.23 12.19 2.63
C VAL A 340 5.83 13.17 3.62
N LEU A 341 5.32 13.16 4.85
CA LEU A 341 5.79 13.98 5.95
C LEU A 341 6.41 13.09 7.02
N ASP A 342 7.70 13.29 7.27
CA ASP A 342 8.40 12.64 8.36
C ASP A 342 8.07 13.39 9.66
N VAL A 343 7.51 12.70 10.65
CA VAL A 343 7.21 13.25 11.98
C VAL A 343 7.98 12.48 13.03
N GLY A 344 8.57 13.16 14.00
CA GLY A 344 9.21 12.51 15.13
C GLY A 344 10.50 13.19 15.56
N HIS A 345 11.48 12.38 15.91
CA HIS A 345 12.73 12.86 16.46
C HIS A 345 13.77 13.08 15.37
N LEU A 346 14.49 14.20 15.42
CA LEU A 346 15.56 14.48 14.47
C LEU A 346 16.63 13.38 14.54
N VAL A 347 16.98 12.83 13.37
CA VAL A 347 18.05 11.85 13.20
C VAL A 347 19.35 12.60 12.92
N SER A 348 20.18 12.77 13.94
CA SER A 348 21.43 13.55 13.85
C SER A 348 22.38 13.20 14.99
N PRO A 349 23.72 13.17 14.79
CA PRO A 349 24.72 12.77 15.79
C PRO A 349 24.55 13.27 17.23
N VAL A 350 23.93 14.42 17.41
CA VAL A 350 23.78 15.13 18.70
C VAL A 350 22.36 15.10 19.27
N ALA A 351 21.41 14.45 18.60
CA ALA A 351 19.98 14.64 18.87
C ALA A 351 19.38 13.60 19.84
N GLN A 352 19.76 12.32 19.76
CA GLN A 352 19.15 11.23 20.55
C GLN A 352 20.16 10.59 21.51
N LEU A 353 19.70 10.39 22.75
CA LEU A 353 20.43 9.72 23.82
C LEU A 353 19.50 8.75 24.54
N ILE A 354 19.76 7.46 24.40
CA ILE A 354 19.04 6.42 25.13
C ILE A 354 19.99 5.81 26.17
N PRO A 355 19.65 5.85 27.47
CA PRO A 355 20.51 5.30 28.52
C PRO A 355 20.65 3.77 28.41
N PRO A 356 21.79 3.19 28.82
CA PRO A 356 21.93 1.75 28.95
C PRO A 356 21.07 1.21 30.09
N ASN A 357 20.73 -0.08 30.03
CA ASN A 357 20.04 -0.80 31.09
C ASN A 357 18.68 -0.24 31.53
N ALA A 358 17.96 0.46 30.65
CA ALA A 358 16.60 0.93 30.91
C ALA A 358 15.58 -0.12 30.46
N ASP A 359 14.64 -0.47 31.34
CA ASP A 359 13.50 -1.35 30.98
C ASP A 359 12.45 -0.63 30.13
N SER A 360 12.36 0.69 30.29
CA SER A 360 11.53 1.59 29.48
C SER A 360 12.18 2.97 29.47
N TYR A 361 12.26 3.57 28.29
CA TYR A 361 12.73 4.93 28.08
C TYR A 361 11.88 5.58 26.99
N LEU A 362 11.10 6.58 27.38
CA LEU A 362 10.21 7.29 26.47
C LEU A 362 10.95 8.44 25.81
N GLN A 363 10.92 8.45 24.48
CA GLN A 363 11.40 9.56 23.67
C GLN A 363 10.25 10.17 22.87
N TYR A 364 10.26 11.49 22.80
CA TYR A 364 9.20 12.28 22.18
C TYR A 364 9.77 13.02 20.97
N GLY A 365 8.99 13.04 19.90
CA GLY A 365 9.23 13.88 18.73
C GLY A 365 7.91 14.49 18.28
N GLU A 366 7.92 15.75 17.87
CA GLU A 366 6.69 16.49 17.58
C GLU A 366 6.77 17.21 16.24
N CYS A 367 5.63 17.25 15.56
CA CYS A 367 5.34 18.31 14.61
C CYS A 367 4.40 19.31 15.29
N THR A 368 4.95 20.47 15.65
CA THR A 368 4.21 21.49 16.41
C THR A 368 3.19 22.21 15.54
N SER A 369 2.16 22.76 16.18
CA SER A 369 1.17 23.64 15.54
C SER A 369 1.81 24.83 14.83
N ASP A 370 2.89 25.39 15.38
CA ASP A 370 3.61 26.51 14.76
C ASP A 370 4.22 26.09 13.41
N CYS A 371 4.85 24.91 13.36
CA CYS A 371 5.42 24.37 12.13
C CYS A 371 4.33 24.10 11.09
N LEU A 372 3.26 23.39 11.48
CA LEU A 372 2.12 23.10 10.60
C LEU A 372 1.45 24.37 10.09
N THR A 373 1.24 25.35 10.96
CA THR A 373 0.68 26.65 10.59
C THR A 373 1.53 27.35 9.54
N GLU A 374 2.84 27.43 9.75
CA GLU A 374 3.75 28.09 8.80
C GLU A 374 3.78 27.39 7.43
N VAL A 375 3.89 26.06 7.40
CA VAL A 375 3.95 25.31 6.13
C VAL A 375 2.62 25.32 5.37
N MET A 376 1.49 25.20 6.08
CA MET A 376 0.17 25.23 5.45
C MET A 376 -0.19 26.62 4.95
N GLN A 377 0.16 27.68 5.69
CA GLN A 377 0.01 29.07 5.24
C GLN A 377 0.81 29.34 3.97
N ARG A 378 2.08 28.92 3.91
CA ARG A 378 2.92 29.06 2.70
C ARG A 378 2.35 28.30 1.51
N ALA A 379 1.76 27.13 1.75
CA ALA A 379 1.12 26.33 0.72
C ALA A 379 -0.30 26.82 0.33
N GLY A 380 -0.86 27.80 1.06
CA GLY A 380 -2.20 28.31 0.81
C GLY A 380 -3.32 27.29 1.10
N THR A 381 -3.06 26.29 1.95
CA THR A 381 -4.06 25.30 2.38
C THR A 381 -4.45 25.50 3.84
N SER A 382 -5.67 25.10 4.20
CA SER A 382 -6.17 25.10 5.58
C SER A 382 -6.31 23.70 6.17
N GLU A 383 -6.03 22.66 5.38
CA GLU A 383 -6.04 21.28 5.83
C GLU A 383 -5.19 20.38 4.92
N ILE A 384 -4.71 19.29 5.50
CA ILE A 384 -4.21 18.12 4.77
C ILE A 384 -4.95 16.87 5.27
N LYS A 385 -5.04 15.85 4.43
CA LYS A 385 -5.69 14.58 4.69
C LYS A 385 -4.67 13.47 4.67
N LEU A 386 -4.52 12.83 5.82
CA LEU A 386 -3.67 11.68 6.02
C LEU A 386 -4.42 10.43 5.58
N PHE A 387 -3.80 9.61 4.73
CA PHE A 387 -4.38 8.34 4.29
C PHE A 387 -3.56 7.12 4.72
N SER A 388 -2.27 7.28 5.03
CA SER A 388 -1.43 6.16 5.44
C SER A 388 -0.32 6.59 6.42
N VAL A 389 0.09 5.67 7.30
CA VAL A 389 1.17 5.87 8.28
C VAL A 389 2.10 4.66 8.30
N MET A 390 3.40 4.90 8.33
CA MET A 390 4.42 3.90 8.65
C MET A 390 5.16 4.33 9.92
N LEU A 391 5.26 3.45 10.91
CA LEU A 391 6.00 3.69 12.15
C LEU A 391 7.37 3.02 12.07
N HIS A 392 8.41 3.67 12.58
CA HIS A 392 9.78 3.20 12.47
C HIS A 392 10.64 3.51 13.71
N THR A 393 11.25 2.46 14.25
CA THR A 393 12.38 2.48 15.19
C THR A 393 13.38 1.40 14.81
N HIS A 394 14.54 1.32 15.49
CA HIS A 394 15.45 0.17 15.37
C HIS A 394 15.19 -0.87 16.50
N LEU A 395 16.23 -1.63 16.88
CA LEU A 395 16.17 -2.85 17.67
C LEU A 395 15.63 -2.67 19.11
N LEU A 396 15.88 -1.52 19.73
CA LEU A 396 15.48 -1.22 21.11
C LEU A 396 14.00 -0.85 21.22
N GLY A 397 13.35 -0.43 20.13
CA GLY A 397 11.95 -0.04 20.16
C GLY A 397 11.03 -1.21 20.51
N LYS A 398 10.08 -0.96 21.42
CA LYS A 398 9.06 -1.94 21.84
C LYS A 398 7.65 -1.40 21.74
N LYS A 399 7.47 -0.08 21.81
CA LYS A 399 6.18 0.58 21.56
C LYS A 399 6.40 1.88 20.81
N ILE A 400 5.45 2.23 19.96
CA ILE A 400 5.46 3.48 19.22
C ILE A 400 4.02 3.98 19.01
N GLU A 401 3.76 5.24 19.36
CA GLU A 401 2.43 5.82 19.30
C GLU A 401 2.48 7.20 18.62
N LEU A 402 1.69 7.38 17.56
CA LEU A 402 1.51 8.67 16.90
C LEU A 402 0.18 9.29 17.34
N LYS A 403 0.28 10.29 18.20
CA LYS A 403 -0.83 11.03 18.79
C LYS A 403 -1.26 12.19 17.89
N HIS A 404 -2.56 12.45 17.86
CA HIS A 404 -3.16 13.63 17.25
C HIS A 404 -3.66 14.56 18.36
N ILE A 405 -3.11 15.77 18.45
CA ILE A 405 -3.50 16.73 19.48
C ILE A 405 -4.04 17.97 18.78
N ARG A 406 -5.24 18.43 19.16
CA ARG A 406 -5.86 19.66 18.63
C ARG A 406 -6.23 20.58 19.78
N ASN A 407 -5.67 21.80 19.79
CA ASN A 407 -5.91 22.78 20.85
C ASN A 407 -5.70 22.19 22.27
N GLY A 408 -4.65 21.39 22.45
CA GLY A 408 -4.32 20.74 23.73
C GLY A 408 -5.19 19.53 24.10
N THR A 409 -6.16 19.13 23.27
CA THR A 409 -6.97 17.93 23.48
C THR A 409 -6.44 16.78 22.63
N GLU A 410 -6.20 15.62 23.24
CA GLU A 410 -5.81 14.39 22.52
C GLU A 410 -7.03 13.81 21.79
N LEU A 411 -6.93 13.74 20.47
CA LEU A 411 -7.86 13.07 19.56
C LEU A 411 -7.46 11.59 19.41
N PRO A 412 -8.26 10.74 18.73
CA PRO A 412 -7.86 9.37 18.46
C PRO A 412 -6.46 9.27 17.83
N TYR A 413 -5.69 8.27 18.24
CA TYR A 413 -4.36 7.99 17.70
C TYR A 413 -4.41 7.85 16.18
N LEU A 414 -3.44 8.45 15.47
CA LEU A 414 -3.29 8.27 14.03
C LEU A 414 -2.73 6.88 13.72
N SER A 415 -1.82 6.39 14.56
CA SER A 415 -1.31 5.03 14.53
C SER A 415 -0.72 4.66 15.88
N ARG A 416 -0.82 3.40 16.28
CA ARG A 416 -0.36 2.93 17.58
C ARG A 416 0.10 1.48 17.50
N GLU A 417 1.29 1.22 18.02
CA GLU A 417 1.83 -0.12 18.20
C GLU A 417 2.34 -0.35 19.62
N ASN A 418 1.63 -1.22 20.35
CA ASN A 418 1.98 -1.59 21.73
C ASN A 418 2.94 -2.78 21.81
N ASN A 419 3.10 -3.51 20.70
CA ASN A 419 3.99 -4.66 20.58
C ASN A 419 4.84 -4.48 19.32
N TYR A 420 5.45 -3.31 19.19
CA TYR A 420 6.25 -2.99 18.02
C TYR A 420 7.41 -4.00 17.89
N ASP A 421 7.54 -4.56 16.69
CA ASP A 421 8.63 -5.43 16.31
C ASP A 421 9.38 -4.77 15.15
N PHE A 422 10.68 -4.52 15.34
CA PHE A 422 11.57 -4.03 14.29
C PHE A 422 11.52 -4.93 13.05
N ASN A 423 11.24 -6.22 13.25
CA ASN A 423 11.18 -7.18 12.16
C ASN A 423 9.87 -7.17 11.37
N TYR A 424 8.86 -6.41 11.83
CA TYR A 424 7.57 -6.29 11.17
C TYR A 424 7.19 -4.82 10.98
N GLN A 425 7.66 -4.24 9.87
CA GLN A 425 7.40 -2.85 9.51
C GLN A 425 6.62 -2.75 8.22
N GLU A 426 5.39 -2.25 8.30
CA GLU A 426 4.55 -2.05 7.14
C GLU A 426 3.95 -0.64 7.13
N THR A 427 3.73 -0.13 5.92
CA THR A 427 2.91 1.05 5.69
C THR A 427 1.44 0.67 5.84
N ARG A 428 0.75 1.27 6.82
CA ARG A 428 -0.66 0.99 7.11
C ARG A 428 -1.58 2.06 6.54
N GLN A 429 -2.47 1.62 5.66
CA GLN A 429 -3.56 2.43 5.17
C GLN A 429 -4.59 2.67 6.28
N LEU A 430 -5.03 3.92 6.43
CA LEU A 430 -6.09 4.28 7.34
C LEU A 430 -7.44 3.90 6.72
N SER A 431 -8.33 3.31 7.52
CA SER A 431 -9.68 2.96 7.07
C SER A 431 -10.53 4.19 6.72
N THR A 432 -10.17 5.35 7.27
CA THR A 432 -10.78 6.65 6.99
C THR A 432 -9.68 7.71 7.00
N GLU A 433 -9.70 8.58 6.00
CA GLU A 433 -8.75 9.68 5.88
C GLU A 433 -8.91 10.66 7.05
N VAL A 434 -7.80 11.03 7.69
CA VAL A 434 -7.82 11.91 8.87
C VAL A 434 -7.42 13.33 8.48
N ILE A 435 -8.24 14.30 8.88
CA ILE A 435 -8.01 15.72 8.60
C ILE A 435 -7.07 16.33 9.65
N ILE A 436 -5.91 16.78 9.19
CA ILE A 436 -4.92 17.54 9.96
C ILE A 436 -5.04 19.01 9.60
N LYS A 437 -5.07 19.87 10.62
CA LYS A 437 -5.25 21.32 10.52
C LYS A 437 -4.02 22.08 11.04
N PRO A 438 -3.87 23.38 10.71
CA PRO A 438 -2.78 24.22 11.20
C PRO A 438 -2.58 24.21 12.73
N GLU A 439 -3.67 24.19 13.49
CA GLU A 439 -3.66 24.21 14.96
C GLU A 439 -3.33 22.86 15.63
N ASP A 440 -3.06 21.82 14.83
CA ASP A 440 -2.77 20.49 15.35
C ASP A 440 -1.31 20.34 15.75
N THR A 441 -1.06 19.44 16.69
CA THR A 441 0.27 18.92 17.02
C THR A 441 0.25 17.42 16.81
N LEU A 442 1.24 16.91 16.07
CA LEU A 442 1.45 15.47 15.86
C LEU A 442 2.60 15.03 16.74
N GLN A 443 2.33 14.24 17.78
CA GLN A 443 3.35 13.80 18.74
C GLN A 443 3.62 12.31 18.57
N LEU A 444 4.85 11.97 18.22
CA LEU A 444 5.36 10.62 18.20
C LEU A 444 6.02 10.29 19.54
N VAL A 445 5.65 9.16 20.12
CA VAL A 445 6.22 8.64 21.37
C VAL A 445 6.79 7.26 21.10
N CYS A 446 8.10 7.09 21.30
CA CYS A 446 8.79 5.81 21.18
C CYS A 446 9.22 5.32 22.57
N ASP A 447 8.93 4.06 22.89
CA ASP A 447 9.33 3.38 24.12
C ASP A 447 10.43 2.37 23.82
N TYR A 448 11.62 2.64 24.37
CA TYR A 448 12.81 1.81 24.17
C TYR A 448 13.12 0.95 25.39
N LYS A 449 13.55 -0.29 25.13
CA LYS A 449 14.10 -1.19 26.13
C LYS A 449 15.56 -1.50 25.81
N SER A 450 16.47 -0.99 26.65
CA SER A 450 17.92 -1.20 26.52
C SER A 450 18.48 -2.21 27.55
N SER A 451 17.67 -2.65 28.51
CA SER A 451 18.03 -3.66 29.52
C SER A 451 18.44 -5.00 28.92
N GLY A 452 19.61 -5.49 29.35
CA GLY A 452 20.19 -6.75 28.88
C GLY A 452 20.78 -6.72 27.46
N VAL A 453 20.68 -5.60 26.73
CA VAL A 453 21.11 -5.48 25.33
C VAL A 453 22.21 -4.43 25.13
N ARG A 454 22.21 -3.34 25.90
CA ARG A 454 23.18 -2.23 25.78
C ARG A 454 23.85 -1.91 27.11
N SER A 455 25.18 -1.95 27.12
CA SER A 455 26.01 -1.56 28.26
C SER A 455 26.41 -0.08 28.27
N ASN A 456 26.35 0.60 27.12
CA ASN A 456 26.66 2.02 26.95
C ASN A 456 25.44 2.79 26.43
N PHE A 457 25.49 4.12 26.53
CA PHE A 457 24.51 4.99 25.88
C PHE A 457 24.42 4.67 24.39
N THR A 458 23.18 4.63 23.89
CA THR A 458 22.91 4.58 22.46
C THR A 458 22.73 6.01 21.97
N PHE A 459 23.59 6.41 21.05
CA PHE A 459 23.61 7.73 20.42
C PHE A 459 24.12 7.61 18.98
N TYR A 460 23.90 8.65 18.21
CA TYR A 460 24.06 8.72 16.77
C TYR A 460 25.53 8.86 16.28
N ASN A 461 26.43 7.98 16.73
CA ASN A 461 27.85 8.00 16.35
C ASN A 461 28.12 8.04 14.83
N LYS A 462 27.20 7.53 14.01
CA LYS A 462 27.27 7.49 12.54
C LYS A 462 26.06 8.14 11.86
N GLY A 463 25.38 9.05 12.56
CA GLY A 463 24.22 9.76 12.04
C GLY A 463 22.92 8.98 12.13
N GLY A 464 22.88 7.84 12.82
CA GLY A 464 21.62 7.17 13.17
C GLY A 464 21.04 6.18 12.23
N PHE A 465 21.72 5.93 11.13
CA PHE A 465 21.28 5.01 10.10
C PHE A 465 21.66 3.55 10.40
N GLY A 466 22.56 3.33 11.37
CA GLY A 466 22.93 1.97 11.79
C GLY A 466 21.85 1.32 12.66
N THR A 467 21.56 0.04 12.44
CA THR A 467 20.63 -0.76 13.25
C THR A 467 20.95 -0.82 14.75
N LYS A 468 22.21 -0.57 15.12
CA LYS A 468 22.64 -0.52 16.52
C LYS A 468 22.44 0.86 17.17
N GLU A 469 22.24 1.89 16.36
CA GLU A 469 21.72 3.20 16.74
C GLU A 469 20.19 3.12 16.77
N GLU A 470 19.47 4.23 16.97
CA GLU A 470 18.01 4.20 17.08
C GLU A 470 17.32 5.26 16.23
N MET A 471 16.04 5.07 15.92
CA MET A 471 15.23 6.11 15.30
C MET A 471 13.87 6.17 15.99
N CYS A 472 13.23 7.33 15.92
CA CYS A 472 11.85 7.53 16.33
C CYS A 472 11.16 8.34 15.25
N LEU A 473 10.65 7.67 14.21
CA LEU A 473 10.05 8.32 13.05
C LEU A 473 8.69 7.70 12.72
N ALA A 474 7.80 8.56 12.22
CA ALA A 474 6.58 8.18 11.54
C ALA A 474 6.56 8.84 10.17
N PHE A 475 6.30 8.06 9.13
CA PHE A 475 6.17 8.53 7.76
C PHE A 475 4.70 8.61 7.39
N LEU A 476 4.21 9.83 7.21
CA LEU A 476 2.80 10.13 7.00
C LEU A 476 2.57 10.40 5.51
N SER A 477 1.79 9.57 4.83
CA SER A 477 1.37 9.83 3.45
C SER A 477 0.08 10.65 3.44
N TYR A 478 0.13 11.84 2.85
CA TYR A 478 -0.97 12.81 2.92
C TYR A 478 -1.20 13.53 1.59
N TYR A 479 -2.31 14.26 1.48
CA TYR A 479 -2.60 15.18 0.38
C TYR A 479 -3.46 16.36 0.86
N PRO A 480 -3.53 17.50 0.14
CA PRO A 480 -2.66 17.86 -0.99
C PRO A 480 -1.21 18.03 -0.53
N LYS A 481 -0.26 17.70 -1.43
CA LYS A 481 1.18 17.88 -1.20
C LYS A 481 1.47 19.34 -0.82
N ILE A 482 2.24 19.51 0.24
CA ILE A 482 2.81 20.80 0.65
C ILE A 482 4.34 20.72 0.57
N GLN A 483 5.03 21.87 0.52
CA GLN A 483 6.49 21.93 0.38
C GLN A 483 7.22 21.68 1.72
N VAL A 484 6.93 20.55 2.36
CA VAL A 484 7.66 20.06 3.53
C VAL A 484 7.76 18.55 3.48
N SER A 485 8.97 18.03 3.70
CA SER A 485 9.24 16.59 3.77
C SER A 485 9.42 16.11 5.19
N SER A 486 9.82 16.97 6.13
CA SER A 486 10.13 16.56 7.50
C SER A 486 9.73 17.64 8.51
N CYS A 487 9.16 17.20 9.62
CA CYS A 487 8.75 18.00 10.76
C CYS A 487 9.23 17.27 12.02
N LEU A 488 10.48 17.54 12.39
CA LEU A 488 11.23 16.80 13.40
C LEU A 488 11.68 17.73 14.51
N THR A 489 11.64 17.25 15.76
CA THR A 489 12.15 17.98 16.93
C THR A 489 13.29 17.22 17.60
N PHE A 490 14.06 17.93 18.41
CA PHE A 490 15.07 17.34 19.29
C PHE A 490 15.24 18.21 20.54
N PRO A 491 15.74 17.64 21.66
CA PRO A 491 16.03 18.41 22.85
C PRO A 491 16.98 19.57 22.58
N ALA A 492 16.73 20.72 23.21
CA ALA A 492 17.64 21.85 23.13
C ALA A 492 19.03 21.46 23.68
N ILE A 493 20.07 21.75 22.90
CA ILE A 493 21.45 21.32 23.21
C ILE A 493 21.95 21.96 24.51
N HIS A 494 21.62 23.22 24.78
CA HIS A 494 22.16 23.95 25.94
C HIS A 494 21.73 23.35 27.30
N PRO A 495 20.43 23.10 27.55
CA PRO A 495 20.00 22.33 28.72
C PRO A 495 20.65 20.95 28.82
N LEU A 496 20.85 20.28 27.69
CA LEU A 496 21.44 18.95 27.64
C LEU A 496 22.92 18.97 28.05
N ILE A 497 23.69 19.93 27.55
CA ILE A 497 25.07 20.20 27.96
C ILE A 497 25.14 20.53 29.46
N THR A 498 24.23 21.38 29.95
CA THR A 498 24.18 21.76 31.37
C THR A 498 23.88 20.55 32.26
N TYR A 499 22.97 19.67 31.83
CA TYR A 499 22.65 18.43 32.53
C TYR A 499 23.86 17.49 32.64
N PHE A 500 24.67 17.40 31.59
CA PHE A 500 25.89 16.59 31.58
C PHE A 500 27.13 17.32 32.17
N GLY A 501 27.01 18.60 32.51
CA GLY A 501 28.09 19.39 33.12
C GLY A 501 29.27 19.64 32.18
N ILE A 502 29.02 19.77 30.87
CA ILE A 502 30.04 20.02 29.82
C ILE A 502 30.21 21.53 29.57
#